data_AF-A0A564M9H7-F1
#
_entry.id   AF-A0A564M9H7-F1
#
_cell.length_a   1.000
_cell.length_b   1.000
_cell.length_c   1.000
_cell.angle_alpha   90.00
_cell.angle_beta   90.00
_cell.angle_gamma   90.00
#
_symmetry.space_group_name_H-M   'P 1'
#
loop_
_entity.id
_entity.type
_entity.pdbx_description
1 polymer ?
#
loop_
_entity_poly.entity_id
_entity_poly.type
_entity_poly.pdbx_seq_one_letter_code
_entity_poly.pdbx_strand_id
1 'polypeptide(L)'
;MTNIIETPSWEENISLIGRTERVSGGADGVANRPLIQLANRTQHLKKRTDNFSEDLSGKVSAAKNFDEGATLESPRDEILYGEYRMVWTGVFPKTVPAGATPYDSGGIGAGKWAYTSDARIRHDLDSRVGSPLITPEKVRISLDDDDPFVSGASLADLLSSVTPRIWKSLVIKGATPDEDDWTDAIQHAIDYAHKHNKKFVNNEWYGISRPVELPSPITIEFLNKCGAWYALPGFEGDMVKSKDAPEGDYMTLLAPEKESQAIFIRNMTLFGGWISDELTPSYTGVRDGLRLFGVQHDLDNIKVMNVRGKAYNLGGRSNTSIKGMAPSDYSRLRADWCGEEAFIFGGSSDSHADRIKVRDASQLASGVYPAIRAGQNGTLRADKFHVWNSSTAKRHDCCIEVLAYDSIFMNCHFEGAANTQIRVIGGRNQFIGFEVYNQWTSGGAMIEVLNNSTKLSGRAYIHSLILPDISVYAVRLGNAANQVAFTNVDIEVYNTKLGVFKIENHIGYLSGKVVGDTTNYTSDQNRALVVAGNLIDGKDSIIFDTPQYRSFIGGGSVNIAKGMNAAGDINTQGNVYSESAIFRNLPTVAPYAKGAIYVDPVTGSLKAKLSNG
;
A
#
# COMPACT_ATOMS: atom_id res chain seq x y z
N MET A 1 -98.48 -5.12 -32.08
CA MET A 1 -97.40 -6.12 -32.07
C MET A 1 -97.34 -6.71 -30.68
N THR A 2 -97.28 -8.03 -30.55
CA THR A 2 -97.20 -8.73 -29.26
C THR A 2 -95.73 -9.06 -29.00
N ASN A 3 -95.20 -8.66 -27.84
CA ASN A 3 -93.82 -8.94 -27.43
C ASN A 3 -93.72 -10.32 -26.77
N ILE A 4 -92.55 -10.95 -26.84
CA ILE A 4 -92.23 -12.14 -26.05
C ILE A 4 -92.02 -11.70 -24.60
N ILE A 5 -92.63 -12.40 -23.65
CA ILE A 5 -92.44 -12.17 -22.22
C ILE A 5 -91.32 -13.09 -21.75
N GLU A 6 -90.21 -12.52 -21.27
CA GLU A 6 -89.04 -13.27 -20.82
C GLU A 6 -89.11 -13.50 -19.30
N THR A 7 -89.03 -14.76 -18.87
CA THR A 7 -88.96 -15.14 -17.46
C THR A 7 -87.61 -15.80 -17.18
N PRO A 8 -86.87 -15.44 -16.11
CA PRO A 8 -85.55 -15.99 -15.81
C PRO A 8 -85.61 -17.43 -15.27
N SER A 9 -86.06 -18.35 -16.12
CA SER A 9 -86.21 -19.78 -15.85
C SER A 9 -85.33 -20.59 -16.79
N TRP A 10 -84.75 -21.67 -16.28
CA TRP A 10 -84.03 -22.63 -17.12
C TRP A 10 -85.02 -23.66 -17.67
N GLU A 11 -85.27 -23.61 -18.97
CA GLU A 11 -86.04 -24.64 -19.67
C GLU A 11 -85.13 -25.86 -19.90
N GLU A 12 -85.56 -27.10 -19.64
CA GLU A 12 -84.68 -28.27 -19.82
C GLU A 12 -84.50 -28.68 -21.29
N ASN A 13 -85.50 -28.45 -22.14
CA ASN A 13 -85.46 -28.76 -23.57
C ASN A 13 -85.97 -27.59 -24.43
N ILE A 14 -85.46 -27.48 -25.66
CA ILE A 14 -86.02 -26.58 -26.69
C ILE A 14 -86.87 -27.41 -27.64
N SER A 15 -88.17 -27.17 -27.63
CA SER A 15 -89.12 -27.91 -28.45
C SER A 15 -89.10 -27.38 -29.89
N LEU A 16 -88.88 -28.27 -30.86
CA LEU A 16 -89.17 -27.98 -32.26
C LEU A 16 -90.66 -28.16 -32.53
N ILE A 17 -91.17 -27.48 -33.55
CA ILE A 17 -92.56 -27.65 -34.00
C ILE A 17 -92.73 -29.09 -34.50
N GLY A 18 -93.68 -29.81 -33.92
CA GLY A 18 -93.97 -31.20 -34.29
C GLY A 18 -94.65 -31.30 -35.65
N ARG A 19 -94.38 -32.38 -36.40
CA ARG A 19 -95.02 -32.63 -37.72
C ARG A 19 -96.54 -32.83 -37.64
N THR A 20 -97.07 -33.13 -36.46
CA THR A 20 -98.50 -33.33 -36.17
C THR A 20 -99.16 -32.08 -35.56
N GLU A 21 -98.40 -31.03 -35.27
CA GLU A 21 -98.92 -29.80 -34.65
C GLU A 21 -99.32 -28.77 -35.71
N ARG A 22 -100.46 -28.09 -35.52
CA ARG A 22 -100.82 -26.95 -36.38
C ARG A 22 -99.99 -25.73 -36.02
N VAL A 23 -99.36 -25.11 -37.02
CA VAL A 23 -98.60 -23.87 -36.84
C VAL A 23 -99.57 -22.73 -36.51
N SER A 24 -99.68 -22.40 -35.22
CA SER A 24 -100.46 -21.27 -34.72
C SER A 24 -99.53 -20.12 -34.30
N GLY A 25 -99.92 -18.90 -34.66
CA GLY A 25 -99.33 -17.66 -34.14
C GLY A 25 -99.99 -17.22 -32.83
N GLY A 26 -99.55 -16.09 -32.27
CA GLY A 26 -100.01 -15.58 -30.98
C GLY A 26 -99.02 -15.86 -29.85
N ALA A 27 -99.24 -15.25 -28.67
CA ALA A 27 -98.32 -15.33 -27.53
C ALA A 27 -98.01 -16.78 -27.13
N ASP A 28 -99.01 -17.66 -27.15
CA ASP A 28 -98.87 -19.09 -26.80
C ASP A 28 -98.91 -20.01 -28.03
N GLY A 29 -98.70 -19.44 -29.22
CA GLY A 29 -98.71 -20.19 -30.48
C GLY A 29 -97.58 -21.21 -30.55
N VAL A 30 -97.84 -22.36 -31.19
CA VAL A 30 -96.85 -23.44 -31.34
C VAL A 30 -95.56 -22.93 -32.02
N ALA A 31 -95.69 -21.94 -32.91
CA ALA A 31 -94.54 -21.33 -33.58
C ALA A 31 -93.59 -20.56 -32.63
N ASN A 32 -94.10 -20.04 -31.52
CA ASN A 32 -93.35 -19.18 -30.59
C ASN A 32 -92.78 -19.94 -29.38
N ARG A 33 -93.19 -21.19 -29.16
CA ARG A 33 -92.67 -22.06 -28.08
C ARG A 33 -91.13 -22.14 -28.04
N PRO A 34 -90.40 -22.45 -29.15
CA PRO A 34 -88.94 -22.46 -29.12
C PRO A 34 -88.34 -21.08 -28.82
N LEU A 35 -88.96 -20.00 -29.32
CA LEU A 35 -88.49 -18.63 -29.12
C LEU A 35 -88.64 -18.19 -27.66
N ILE A 36 -89.77 -18.51 -27.02
CA ILE A 36 -90.02 -18.23 -25.59
C ILE A 36 -89.05 -19.04 -24.72
N GLN A 37 -88.83 -20.31 -25.04
CA GLN A 37 -87.92 -21.16 -24.28
C GLN A 37 -86.46 -20.67 -24.36
N LEU A 38 -86.03 -20.24 -25.54
CA LEU A 38 -84.71 -19.62 -25.73
C LEU A 38 -84.60 -18.28 -25.00
N ALA A 39 -85.65 -17.44 -25.07
CA ALA A 39 -85.67 -16.15 -24.39
C ALA A 39 -85.60 -16.32 -22.85
N ASN A 40 -86.34 -17.27 -22.27
CA ASN A 40 -86.28 -17.58 -20.84
C ASN A 40 -84.88 -18.02 -20.40
N ARG A 41 -84.23 -18.92 -21.17
CA ARG A 41 -82.85 -19.36 -20.90
C ARG A 41 -81.86 -18.21 -20.99
N THR A 42 -81.96 -17.36 -22.01
CA THR A 42 -81.09 -16.19 -22.16
C THR A 42 -81.24 -15.25 -20.97
N GLN A 43 -82.47 -14.98 -20.52
CA GLN A 43 -82.73 -14.12 -19.37
C GLN A 43 -82.24 -14.75 -18.04
N HIS A 44 -82.35 -16.07 -17.89
CA HIS A 44 -81.77 -16.81 -16.77
C HIS A 44 -80.24 -16.70 -16.73
N LEU A 45 -79.58 -16.91 -17.87
CA LEU A 45 -78.13 -16.79 -18.00
C LEU A 45 -77.66 -15.36 -17.74
N LYS A 46 -78.35 -14.36 -18.28
CA LYS A 46 -78.06 -12.94 -18.01
C LYS A 46 -78.10 -12.64 -16.51
N LYS A 47 -79.18 -13.04 -15.82
CA LYS A 47 -79.31 -12.83 -14.37
C LYS A 47 -78.17 -13.49 -13.58
N ARG A 48 -77.74 -14.69 -14.01
CA ARG A 48 -76.62 -15.40 -13.37
C ARG A 48 -75.28 -14.69 -13.61
N THR A 49 -75.05 -14.17 -14.81
CA THR A 49 -73.85 -13.38 -15.15
C THR A 49 -73.83 -12.06 -14.39
N ASP A 50 -74.96 -11.35 -14.29
CA ASP A 50 -75.07 -10.09 -13.56
C ASP A 50 -74.75 -10.32 -12.06
N ASN A 51 -75.34 -11.36 -11.44
CA ASN A 51 -75.05 -11.73 -10.05
C ASN A 51 -73.57 -12.11 -9.83
N PHE A 52 -72.96 -12.83 -10.78
CA PHE A 52 -71.55 -13.20 -10.70
C PHE A 52 -70.64 -11.96 -10.83
N SER A 53 -71.00 -11.01 -11.70
CA SER A 53 -70.27 -9.75 -11.86
C SER A 53 -70.32 -8.88 -10.61
N GLU A 54 -71.47 -8.79 -9.94
CA GLU A 54 -71.60 -8.06 -8.67
C GLU A 54 -70.72 -8.67 -7.56
N ASP A 55 -70.75 -10.00 -7.40
CA ASP A 55 -69.93 -10.74 -6.43
C ASP A 55 -68.41 -10.61 -6.72
N LEU A 56 -68.02 -10.50 -7.99
CA LEU A 56 -66.63 -10.25 -8.38
C LEU A 56 -66.20 -8.81 -8.07
N SER A 57 -67.08 -7.82 -8.29
CA SER A 57 -66.76 -6.41 -8.08
C SER A 57 -66.45 -6.08 -6.62
N GLY A 58 -67.13 -6.73 -5.67
CA GLY A 58 -66.87 -6.59 -4.23
C GLY A 58 -65.59 -7.28 -3.74
N LYS A 59 -65.02 -8.20 -4.53
CA LYS A 59 -63.86 -9.03 -4.14
C LYS A 59 -62.52 -8.53 -4.67
N VAL A 60 -62.51 -7.54 -5.58
CA VAL A 60 -61.29 -7.06 -6.26
C VAL A 60 -60.79 -5.70 -5.72
N SER A 61 -61.62 -4.94 -4.99
CA SER A 61 -61.16 -3.74 -4.28
C SER A 61 -60.81 -4.07 -2.83
N ALA A 62 -59.59 -3.74 -2.39
CA ALA A 62 -59.25 -3.71 -0.97
C ALA A 62 -60.02 -2.56 -0.31
N ALA A 63 -61.30 -2.78 0.00
CA ALA A 63 -62.21 -1.78 0.57
C ALA A 63 -61.98 -1.53 2.07
N LYS A 64 -61.07 -2.29 2.70
CA LYS A 64 -60.78 -2.26 4.12
C LYS A 64 -59.39 -1.67 4.33
N ASN A 65 -59.23 -0.75 5.27
CA ASN A 65 -57.93 -0.21 5.69
C ASN A 65 -57.86 -0.15 7.23
N PHE A 66 -56.64 -0.11 7.77
CA PHE A 66 -56.40 -0.05 9.21
C PHE A 66 -56.84 1.28 9.85
N ASP A 67 -56.83 2.38 9.09
CA ASP A 67 -57.18 3.71 9.59
C ASP A 67 -58.67 3.81 9.96
N GLU A 68 -59.55 3.26 9.13
CA GLU A 68 -61.00 3.21 9.34
C GLU A 68 -61.43 2.01 10.20
N GLY A 69 -60.58 1.00 10.32
CA GLY A 69 -60.87 -0.27 10.98
C GLY A 69 -61.77 -1.16 10.13
N ALA A 70 -61.75 -2.47 10.44
CA ALA A 70 -62.53 -3.45 9.68
C ALA A 70 -62.72 -4.76 10.45
N THR A 71 -63.73 -5.54 10.07
CA THR A 71 -63.82 -6.96 10.43
C THR A 71 -63.51 -7.80 9.21
N LEU A 72 -62.52 -8.66 9.30
CA LEU A 72 -62.18 -9.65 8.28
C LEU A 72 -62.92 -10.95 8.64
N GLU A 73 -63.62 -11.53 7.68
CA GLU A 73 -64.46 -12.72 7.87
C GLU A 73 -63.82 -13.98 7.28
N SER A 74 -62.83 -13.82 6.40
CA SER A 74 -62.20 -14.94 5.70
C SER A 74 -60.72 -14.70 5.40
N PRO A 75 -59.93 -15.77 5.14
CA PRO A 75 -58.54 -15.67 4.70
C PRO A 75 -58.34 -14.90 3.37
N ARG A 76 -59.42 -14.60 2.64
CA ARG A 76 -59.40 -13.85 1.38
C ARG A 76 -59.63 -12.36 1.57
N ASP A 77 -59.99 -11.93 2.77
CA ASP A 77 -60.23 -10.53 3.07
C ASP A 77 -58.87 -9.82 3.21
N GLU A 78 -58.58 -8.91 2.27
CA GLU A 78 -57.42 -8.04 2.36
C GLU A 78 -57.76 -6.73 3.10
N ILE A 79 -56.77 -6.21 3.82
CA ILE A 79 -56.82 -4.90 4.48
C ILE A 79 -55.53 -4.13 4.17
N LEU A 80 -55.65 -2.81 3.98
CA LEU A 80 -54.52 -1.92 3.68
C LEU A 80 -53.92 -1.29 4.95
N TYR A 81 -52.60 -1.39 5.09
CA TYR A 81 -51.79 -0.64 6.06
C TYR A 81 -50.79 0.25 5.30
N GLY A 82 -51.09 1.54 5.16
CA GLY A 82 -50.38 2.41 4.21
C GLY A 82 -50.50 1.87 2.77
N GLU A 83 -49.37 1.63 2.11
CA GLU A 83 -49.33 1.03 0.76
C GLU A 83 -49.34 -0.51 0.77
N TYR A 84 -49.29 -1.15 1.95
CA TYR A 84 -49.15 -2.60 2.07
C TYR A 84 -50.52 -3.30 2.14
N ARG A 85 -50.72 -4.31 1.29
CA ARG A 85 -51.85 -5.24 1.39
C ARG A 85 -51.52 -6.38 2.35
N MET A 86 -52.42 -6.63 3.29
CA MET A 86 -52.26 -7.63 4.31
C MET A 86 -53.50 -8.51 4.44
N VAL A 87 -53.31 -9.75 4.85
CA VAL A 87 -54.36 -10.71 5.22
C VAL A 87 -54.11 -11.21 6.64
N TRP A 88 -55.19 -11.62 7.31
CA TRP A 88 -55.11 -12.33 8.58
C TRP A 88 -54.96 -13.83 8.33
N THR A 89 -54.00 -14.48 8.99
CA THR A 89 -53.78 -15.93 8.87
C THR A 89 -54.15 -16.69 10.15
N GLY A 90 -54.76 -16.01 11.12
CA GLY A 90 -55.25 -16.59 12.37
C GLY A 90 -56.73 -16.99 12.30
N VAL A 91 -57.39 -17.02 13.46
CA VAL A 91 -58.81 -17.37 13.58
C VAL A 91 -59.70 -16.19 13.16
N PHE A 92 -60.79 -16.50 12.46
CA PHE A 92 -61.83 -15.56 12.01
C PHE A 92 -63.09 -15.64 12.88
N PRO A 93 -63.88 -14.55 13.01
CA PRO A 93 -63.65 -13.23 12.43
C PRO A 93 -62.54 -12.45 13.15
N LYS A 94 -61.82 -11.62 12.40
CA LYS A 94 -60.78 -10.74 12.93
C LYS A 94 -61.24 -9.29 12.89
N THR A 95 -61.55 -8.73 14.06
CA THR A 95 -61.85 -7.31 14.22
C THR A 95 -60.55 -6.50 14.38
N VAL A 96 -60.44 -5.43 13.60
CA VAL A 96 -59.37 -4.44 13.59
C VAL A 96 -59.99 -3.10 13.97
N PRO A 97 -59.66 -2.55 15.15
CA PRO A 97 -60.10 -1.20 15.53
C PRO A 97 -59.59 -0.14 14.55
N ALA A 98 -60.33 0.97 14.41
CA ALA A 98 -59.88 2.13 13.65
C ALA A 98 -58.56 2.69 14.24
N GLY A 99 -57.60 2.99 13.37
CA GLY A 99 -56.27 3.51 13.73
C GLY A 99 -55.32 2.47 14.34
N ALA A 100 -55.70 1.19 14.39
CA ALA A 100 -54.81 0.12 14.83
C ALA A 100 -53.66 -0.10 13.83
N THR A 101 -52.59 -0.76 14.26
CA THR A 101 -51.49 -1.19 13.39
C THR A 101 -51.41 -2.71 13.34
N PRO A 102 -50.76 -3.31 12.34
CA PRO A 102 -50.49 -4.74 12.35
C PRO A 102 -49.74 -5.21 13.60
N TYR A 103 -48.92 -4.34 14.21
CA TYR A 103 -48.13 -4.67 15.38
C TYR A 103 -48.97 -4.75 16.66
N ASP A 104 -49.87 -3.80 16.88
CA ASP A 104 -50.74 -3.77 18.08
C ASP A 104 -52.01 -4.64 17.94
N SER A 105 -52.38 -5.03 16.72
CA SER A 105 -53.57 -5.84 16.46
C SER A 105 -53.29 -7.33 16.22
N GLY A 106 -52.08 -7.82 16.52
CA GLY A 106 -51.75 -9.25 16.51
C GLY A 106 -50.31 -9.60 16.14
N GLY A 107 -49.55 -8.66 15.60
CA GLY A 107 -48.19 -8.87 15.09
C GLY A 107 -48.17 -9.46 13.68
N ILE A 108 -46.96 -9.61 13.12
CA ILE A 108 -46.73 -10.15 11.78
C ILE A 108 -46.12 -11.56 11.91
N GLY A 109 -46.61 -12.52 11.13
CA GLY A 109 -46.11 -13.91 11.11
C GLY A 109 -47.21 -14.97 10.95
N ALA A 110 -46.83 -16.24 11.04
CA ALA A 110 -47.77 -17.36 10.94
C ALA A 110 -48.85 -17.29 12.04
N GLY A 111 -50.12 -17.45 11.65
CA GLY A 111 -51.26 -17.30 12.56
C GLY A 111 -51.59 -15.84 12.91
N LYS A 112 -50.91 -14.87 12.29
CA LYS A 112 -51.06 -13.43 12.52
C LYS A 112 -51.23 -12.69 11.19
N TRP A 113 -50.84 -11.41 11.12
CA TRP A 113 -50.85 -10.66 9.86
C TRP A 113 -49.77 -11.16 8.90
N ALA A 114 -50.13 -11.32 7.63
CA ALA A 114 -49.23 -11.67 6.54
C ALA A 114 -49.39 -10.69 5.38
N TYR A 115 -48.30 -10.35 4.70
CA TYR A 115 -48.32 -9.50 3.51
C TYR A 115 -48.74 -10.30 2.27
N THR A 116 -49.61 -9.74 1.43
CA THR A 116 -50.00 -10.34 0.13
C THR A 116 -49.32 -9.68 -1.07
N SER A 117 -48.72 -8.50 -0.88
CA SER A 117 -47.94 -7.79 -1.91
C SER A 117 -46.44 -8.11 -1.85
N ASP A 118 -45.76 -8.05 -2.99
CA ASP A 118 -44.30 -8.15 -3.11
C ASP A 118 -43.54 -6.93 -2.55
N ALA A 119 -44.24 -5.84 -2.21
CA ALA A 119 -43.67 -4.61 -1.66
C ALA A 119 -42.80 -4.86 -0.40
N ARG A 120 -43.21 -5.76 0.50
CA ARG A 120 -42.40 -6.12 1.68
C ARG A 120 -41.13 -6.90 1.28
N ILE A 121 -41.24 -7.78 0.30
CA ILE A 121 -40.08 -8.52 -0.24
C ILE A 121 -39.09 -7.52 -0.85
N ARG A 122 -39.56 -6.54 -1.64
CA ARG A 122 -38.70 -5.49 -2.21
C ARG A 122 -38.02 -4.64 -1.13
N HIS A 123 -38.76 -4.25 -0.09
CA HIS A 123 -38.21 -3.53 1.07
C HIS A 123 -37.14 -4.36 1.79
N ASP A 124 -37.41 -5.64 2.04
CA ASP A 124 -36.47 -6.51 2.74
C ASP A 124 -35.23 -6.81 1.86
N LEU A 125 -35.38 -6.88 0.53
CA LEU A 125 -34.28 -7.01 -0.44
C LEU A 125 -33.44 -5.73 -0.56
N ASP A 126 -34.04 -4.55 -0.41
CA ASP A 126 -33.34 -3.25 -0.42
C ASP A 126 -32.64 -2.94 0.92
N SER A 127 -32.86 -3.78 1.95
CA SER A 127 -32.25 -3.59 3.25
C SER A 127 -30.72 -3.73 3.21
N ARG A 128 -30.01 -2.80 3.88
CA ARG A 128 -28.53 -2.67 3.87
C ARG A 128 -27.77 -3.89 4.40
N VAL A 129 -28.45 -4.84 5.04
CA VAL A 129 -27.85 -6.01 5.71
C VAL A 129 -28.15 -7.30 4.94
N GLY A 130 -28.83 -7.22 3.79
CA GLY A 130 -29.38 -8.37 3.11
C GLY A 130 -30.60 -8.92 3.84
N SER A 131 -31.59 -9.40 3.10
CA SER A 131 -32.79 -9.96 3.69
C SER A 131 -32.49 -11.29 4.41
N PRO A 132 -33.00 -11.53 5.64
CA PRO A 132 -32.98 -12.85 6.25
C PRO A 132 -33.79 -13.90 5.44
N LEU A 133 -34.59 -13.46 4.46
CA LEU A 133 -35.27 -14.35 3.51
C LEU A 133 -34.33 -14.91 2.43
N ILE A 134 -33.15 -14.30 2.23
CA ILE A 134 -32.08 -14.85 1.39
C ILE A 134 -31.18 -15.67 2.31
N THR A 135 -31.58 -16.91 2.57
CA THR A 135 -30.66 -17.89 3.15
C THR A 135 -29.63 -18.30 2.09
N PRO A 136 -28.34 -18.44 2.44
CA PRO A 136 -27.27 -18.77 1.50
C PRO A 136 -27.51 -20.06 0.71
N GLU A 137 -28.28 -21.00 1.28
CA GLU A 137 -28.65 -22.26 0.63
C GLU A 137 -29.32 -22.08 -0.76
N LYS A 138 -29.88 -20.90 -1.06
CA LYS A 138 -30.52 -20.61 -2.36
C LYS A 138 -29.70 -19.73 -3.31
N VAL A 139 -28.56 -19.19 -2.90
CA VAL A 139 -27.60 -18.52 -3.80
C VAL A 139 -26.41 -19.45 -3.99
N ARG A 140 -26.58 -20.46 -4.84
CA ARG A 140 -25.45 -21.29 -5.29
C ARG A 140 -24.52 -20.45 -6.16
N ILE A 141 -23.55 -19.78 -5.56
CA ILE A 141 -22.27 -19.48 -6.22
C ILE A 141 -21.32 -20.55 -5.72
N SER A 142 -21.38 -21.72 -6.37
CA SER A 142 -20.61 -22.92 -6.03
C SER A 142 -19.11 -22.62 -6.07
N LEU A 143 -18.44 -22.81 -4.95
CA LEU A 143 -17.02 -23.17 -4.88
C LEU A 143 -16.90 -24.26 -3.80
N ASP A 144 -16.61 -25.46 -4.28
CA ASP A 144 -16.18 -26.69 -3.61
C ASP A 144 -17.06 -27.32 -2.50
N ASP A 145 -17.37 -28.61 -2.69
CA ASP A 145 -18.29 -29.42 -1.86
C ASP A 145 -17.73 -29.77 -0.45
N ASP A 146 -16.51 -29.33 -0.11
CA ASP A 146 -15.78 -29.76 1.09
C ASP A 146 -15.68 -28.73 2.22
N ASP A 147 -16.24 -27.51 2.07
CA ASP A 147 -16.22 -26.50 3.14
C ASP A 147 -17.49 -26.58 4.02
N PRO A 148 -17.39 -26.84 5.34
CA PRO A 148 -18.56 -26.99 6.22
C PRO A 148 -19.26 -25.65 6.38
N PHE A 149 -20.36 -25.46 5.63
CA PHE A 149 -21.19 -24.27 5.71
C PHE A 149 -21.77 -24.09 7.12
N VAL A 150 -21.61 -22.90 7.70
CA VAL A 150 -22.22 -22.57 9.00
C VAL A 150 -23.73 -22.47 8.81
N SER A 151 -24.48 -23.43 9.36
CA SER A 151 -25.95 -23.38 9.29
C SER A 151 -26.46 -22.09 9.96
N GLY A 152 -27.30 -21.34 9.24
CA GLY A 152 -27.87 -20.07 9.73
C GLY A 152 -27.07 -18.80 9.44
N ALA A 153 -25.94 -18.86 8.71
CA ALA A 153 -25.28 -17.67 8.19
C ALA A 153 -26.16 -16.95 7.14
N SER A 154 -26.06 -15.63 7.05
CA SER A 154 -26.67 -14.79 6.00
C SER A 154 -25.66 -14.52 4.88
N LEU A 155 -26.10 -14.04 3.70
CA LEU A 155 -25.18 -13.59 2.65
C LEU A 155 -24.21 -12.50 3.14
N ALA A 156 -24.66 -11.65 4.07
CA ALA A 156 -23.81 -10.63 4.68
C ALA A 156 -22.65 -11.21 5.51
N ASP A 157 -22.82 -12.39 6.09
CA ASP A 157 -21.77 -13.09 6.84
C ASP A 157 -20.70 -13.68 5.91
N LEU A 158 -21.08 -14.00 4.66
CA LEU A 158 -20.18 -14.55 3.63
C LEU A 158 -19.41 -13.48 2.85
N LEU A 159 -19.93 -12.25 2.78
CA LEU A 159 -19.24 -11.15 2.12
C LEU A 159 -18.00 -10.74 2.93
N SER A 160 -16.84 -11.21 2.49
CA SER A 160 -15.53 -11.00 3.14
C SER A 160 -14.92 -9.62 2.89
N SER A 161 -15.46 -8.85 1.95
CA SER A 161 -14.93 -7.55 1.54
C SER A 161 -15.96 -6.43 1.59
N VAL A 162 -15.46 -5.23 1.81
CA VAL A 162 -16.24 -3.99 1.96
C VAL A 162 -15.68 -2.96 0.99
N THR A 163 -16.55 -2.27 0.25
CA THR A 163 -16.14 -1.22 -0.70
C THR A 163 -16.82 0.11 -0.32
N PRO A 164 -16.22 1.27 -0.62
CA PRO A 164 -16.81 2.57 -0.31
C PRO A 164 -18.10 2.84 -1.09
N ARG A 165 -18.37 2.12 -2.19
CA ARG A 165 -19.62 2.25 -2.96
C ARG A 165 -20.88 1.93 -2.15
N ILE A 166 -20.78 1.12 -1.10
CA ILE A 166 -21.90 0.85 -0.18
C ILE A 166 -22.37 2.16 0.48
N TRP A 167 -21.48 3.13 0.67
CA TRP A 167 -21.76 4.45 1.23
C TRP A 167 -21.71 5.58 0.18
N LYS A 168 -22.04 5.30 -1.09
CA LYS A 168 -22.07 6.32 -2.16
C LYS A 168 -22.93 7.56 -1.85
N SER A 169 -23.90 7.44 -0.93
CA SER A 169 -24.75 8.55 -0.49
C SER A 169 -24.02 9.58 0.38
N LEU A 170 -22.84 9.24 0.90
CA LEU A 170 -21.98 10.14 1.68
C LEU A 170 -20.99 10.93 0.81
N VAL A 171 -20.94 10.65 -0.50
CA VAL A 171 -20.04 11.35 -1.43
C VAL A 171 -20.52 12.77 -1.61
N ILE A 172 -19.65 13.74 -1.35
CA ILE A 172 -19.92 15.15 -1.63
C ILE A 172 -19.61 15.39 -3.10
N LYS A 173 -20.61 15.84 -3.86
CA LYS A 173 -20.49 16.00 -5.30
C LYS A 173 -19.76 17.28 -5.68
N GLY A 174 -18.71 17.13 -6.49
CA GLY A 174 -18.01 18.24 -7.13
C GLY A 174 -18.73 18.74 -8.38
N ALA A 175 -18.13 19.68 -9.12
CA ALA A 175 -18.68 20.11 -10.40
C ALA A 175 -18.49 19.02 -11.48
N THR A 176 -17.44 18.21 -11.34
CA THR A 176 -17.20 17.02 -12.15
C THR A 176 -16.98 15.78 -11.28
N PRO A 177 -17.11 14.55 -11.82
CA PRO A 177 -16.84 13.32 -11.07
C PRO A 177 -15.43 13.23 -10.48
N ASP A 178 -14.44 13.89 -11.09
CA ASP A 178 -13.05 13.92 -10.60
C ASP A 178 -12.85 14.91 -9.43
N GLU A 179 -13.88 15.69 -9.12
CA GLU A 179 -13.94 16.59 -7.96
C GLU A 179 -14.85 16.05 -6.85
N ASP A 180 -15.44 14.87 -7.05
CA ASP A 180 -16.22 14.20 -6.01
C ASP A 180 -15.32 13.86 -4.81
N ASP A 181 -15.75 14.27 -3.63
CA ASP A 181 -15.08 13.94 -2.39
C ASP A 181 -15.69 12.67 -1.78
N TRP A 182 -14.90 11.60 -1.80
CA TRP A 182 -15.26 10.28 -1.30
C TRP A 182 -14.81 10.04 0.14
N THR A 183 -14.21 11.03 0.81
CA THR A 183 -13.52 10.80 2.09
C THR A 183 -14.44 10.19 3.14
N ASP A 184 -15.68 10.69 3.29
CA ASP A 184 -16.64 10.15 4.26
C ASP A 184 -17.07 8.71 3.92
N ALA A 185 -17.31 8.42 2.65
CA ALA A 185 -17.67 7.07 2.19
C ALA A 185 -16.53 6.07 2.43
N ILE A 186 -15.29 6.48 2.18
CA ILE A 186 -14.09 5.69 2.44
C ILE A 186 -13.92 5.44 3.94
N GLN A 187 -14.00 6.49 4.77
CA GLN A 187 -13.84 6.35 6.22
C GLN A 187 -14.89 5.40 6.81
N HIS A 188 -16.16 5.55 6.42
CA HIS A 188 -17.23 4.66 6.89
C HIS A 188 -17.02 3.21 6.48
N ALA A 189 -16.53 2.98 5.26
CA ALA A 189 -16.23 1.64 4.78
C ALA A 189 -15.05 0.99 5.53
N ILE A 190 -14.01 1.77 5.84
CA ILE A 190 -12.87 1.32 6.65
C ILE A 190 -13.31 0.98 8.07
N ASP A 191 -14.06 1.88 8.72
CA ASP A 191 -14.55 1.67 10.09
C ASP A 191 -15.49 0.46 10.17
N TYR A 192 -16.35 0.28 9.17
CA TYR A 192 -17.22 -0.89 9.06
C TYR A 192 -16.42 -2.17 8.85
N ALA A 193 -15.41 -2.15 7.96
CA ALA A 193 -14.55 -3.30 7.71
C ALA A 193 -13.79 -3.72 8.98
N HIS A 194 -13.19 -2.77 9.69
CA HIS A 194 -12.54 -3.01 10.97
C HIS A 194 -13.50 -3.61 12.00
N LYS A 195 -14.66 -2.97 12.23
CA LYS A 195 -15.64 -3.41 13.23
C LYS A 195 -16.17 -4.83 13.00
N HIS A 196 -16.27 -5.25 11.74
CA HIS A 196 -16.80 -6.55 11.37
C HIS A 196 -15.72 -7.57 10.96
N ASN A 197 -14.44 -7.26 11.20
CA ASN A 197 -13.31 -8.11 10.82
C ASN A 197 -13.31 -8.51 9.33
N LYS A 198 -13.62 -7.54 8.46
CA LYS A 198 -13.64 -7.69 7.01
C LYS A 198 -12.49 -6.93 6.36
N LYS A 199 -12.25 -7.24 5.10
CA LYS A 199 -11.25 -6.57 4.28
C LYS A 199 -11.85 -5.35 3.58
N PHE A 200 -11.19 -4.20 3.67
CA PHE A 200 -11.53 -3.07 2.79
C PHE A 200 -10.93 -3.30 1.41
N VAL A 201 -11.74 -3.07 0.38
CA VAL A 201 -11.37 -3.26 -1.02
C VAL A 201 -11.68 -2.00 -1.82
N ASN A 202 -10.70 -1.57 -2.62
CA ASN A 202 -10.87 -0.51 -3.61
C ASN A 202 -10.49 -1.00 -5.02
N ASN A 203 -11.23 -0.60 -6.04
CA ASN A 203 -10.92 -0.88 -7.44
C ASN A 203 -10.98 0.39 -8.33
N GLU A 204 -11.15 1.56 -7.72
CA GLU A 204 -11.46 2.82 -8.39
C GLU A 204 -10.60 3.98 -7.89
N TRP A 205 -10.72 5.10 -8.60
CA TRP A 205 -10.04 6.35 -8.30
C TRP A 205 -10.99 7.25 -7.51
N TYR A 206 -10.56 7.65 -6.33
CA TYR A 206 -11.37 8.47 -5.43
C TYR A 206 -10.62 9.71 -4.97
N GLY A 207 -11.26 10.87 -5.13
CA GLY A 207 -10.81 12.13 -4.56
C GLY A 207 -11.03 12.13 -3.05
N ILE A 208 -10.03 12.56 -2.30
CA ILE A 208 -10.11 12.80 -0.86
C ILE A 208 -9.76 14.25 -0.54
N SER A 209 -10.50 14.88 0.37
CA SER A 209 -10.31 16.28 0.78
C SER A 209 -9.61 16.45 2.13
N ARG A 210 -9.52 15.36 2.91
CA ARG A 210 -8.94 15.34 4.25
C ARG A 210 -8.32 13.97 4.57
N PRO A 211 -7.50 13.85 5.64
CA PRO A 211 -6.87 12.59 6.00
C PRO A 211 -7.85 11.43 6.17
N VAL A 212 -7.46 10.26 5.66
CA VAL A 212 -8.12 8.98 5.93
C VAL A 212 -7.39 8.28 7.08
N GLU A 213 -8.11 7.98 8.16
CA GLU A 213 -7.54 7.36 9.35
C GLU A 213 -7.78 5.85 9.38
N LEU A 214 -6.70 5.09 9.57
CA LEU A 214 -6.73 3.63 9.58
C LEU A 214 -6.81 3.11 11.02
N PRO A 215 -7.94 2.48 11.43
CA PRO A 215 -7.98 1.74 12.68
C PRO A 215 -7.07 0.52 12.60
N SER A 216 -6.74 -0.07 13.75
CA SER A 216 -5.80 -1.18 13.82
C SER A 216 -6.40 -2.28 14.70
N PRO A 217 -6.50 -3.55 14.24
CA PRO A 217 -6.02 -4.07 12.95
C PRO A 217 -6.93 -3.72 11.76
N ILE A 218 -6.38 -3.68 10.55
CA ILE A 218 -7.16 -3.56 9.30
C ILE A 218 -6.41 -4.15 8.10
N THR A 219 -7.15 -4.75 7.17
CA THR A 219 -6.62 -5.16 5.86
C THR A 219 -7.24 -4.33 4.75
N ILE A 220 -6.40 -3.75 3.90
CA ILE A 220 -6.75 -2.89 2.77
C ILE A 220 -6.12 -3.49 1.50
N GLU A 221 -6.93 -3.70 0.47
CA GLU A 221 -6.42 -4.12 -0.84
C GLU A 221 -7.02 -3.31 -1.98
N PHE A 222 -6.16 -2.89 -2.88
CA PHE A 222 -6.56 -2.28 -4.13
C PHE A 222 -6.52 -3.34 -5.24
N LEU A 223 -7.69 -3.70 -5.78
CA LEU A 223 -7.81 -4.74 -6.81
C LEU A 223 -7.30 -4.24 -8.16
N ASN A 224 -6.78 -5.19 -8.95
CA ASN A 224 -6.41 -5.01 -10.35
C ASN A 224 -5.37 -3.92 -10.66
N LYS A 225 -4.62 -3.41 -9.66
CA LYS A 225 -3.66 -2.29 -9.82
C LYS A 225 -4.29 -1.01 -10.42
N CYS A 226 -5.62 -0.89 -10.38
CA CYS A 226 -6.37 0.20 -11.00
C CYS A 226 -7.02 1.14 -9.99
N GLY A 227 -6.97 0.85 -8.68
CA GLY A 227 -7.47 1.78 -7.66
C GLY A 227 -6.43 2.85 -7.30
N ALA A 228 -6.89 4.05 -6.95
CA ALA A 228 -6.05 5.11 -6.41
C ALA A 228 -6.85 6.04 -5.49
N TRP A 229 -6.19 6.67 -4.53
CA TRP A 229 -6.72 7.85 -3.86
C TRP A 229 -5.88 9.06 -4.23
N TYR A 230 -6.54 10.17 -4.56
CA TYR A 230 -5.87 11.41 -4.92
C TYR A 230 -6.38 12.56 -4.07
N ALA A 231 -5.48 13.45 -3.67
CA ALA A 231 -5.85 14.65 -2.93
C ALA A 231 -6.64 15.60 -3.84
N LEU A 232 -7.71 16.18 -3.31
CA LEU A 232 -8.44 17.26 -3.95
C LEU A 232 -7.76 18.61 -3.66
N PRO A 233 -7.94 19.64 -4.53
CA PRO A 233 -7.42 20.98 -4.26
C PRO A 233 -7.85 21.50 -2.89
N GLY A 234 -6.91 22.05 -2.11
CA GLY A 234 -7.15 22.55 -0.75
C GLY A 234 -7.02 21.52 0.36
N PHE A 235 -6.56 20.30 0.05
CA PHE A 235 -6.28 19.26 1.05
C PHE A 235 -5.23 19.72 2.07
N GLU A 236 -5.53 19.53 3.36
CA GLU A 236 -4.63 19.82 4.48
C GLU A 236 -4.40 18.57 5.33
N GLY A 237 -3.13 18.21 5.57
CA GLY A 237 -2.73 17.10 6.44
C GLY A 237 -2.04 15.95 5.72
N ASP A 238 -2.03 14.76 6.34
CA ASP A 238 -1.49 13.53 5.74
C ASP A 238 -2.56 12.81 4.94
N MET A 239 -2.25 12.23 3.77
CA MET A 239 -3.27 11.56 2.94
C MET A 239 -3.88 10.36 3.66
N VAL A 240 -3.03 9.45 4.15
CA VAL A 240 -3.44 8.26 4.89
C VAL A 240 -2.56 8.11 6.12
N LYS A 241 -3.20 7.93 7.29
CA LYS A 241 -2.49 7.77 8.55
C LYS A 241 -3.07 6.67 9.42
N SER A 242 -2.25 6.03 10.25
CA SER A 242 -2.79 5.21 11.34
C SER A 242 -3.60 6.10 12.28
N LYS A 243 -4.68 5.56 12.85
CA LYS A 243 -5.49 6.28 13.82
C LYS A 243 -4.62 6.74 14.98
N ASP A 244 -4.82 7.99 15.43
CA ASP A 244 -4.05 8.65 16.48
C ASP A 244 -2.54 8.84 16.20
N ALA A 245 -2.11 8.59 14.94
CA ALA A 245 -0.72 8.83 14.51
C ALA A 245 -0.29 10.25 14.91
N PRO A 246 0.79 10.39 15.71
CA PRO A 246 1.28 11.69 16.11
C PRO A 246 1.91 12.43 14.92
N GLU A 247 1.87 13.76 14.98
CA GLU A 247 2.60 14.63 14.04
C GLU A 247 4.11 14.61 14.31
N GLY A 248 4.91 14.95 13.30
CA GLY A 248 6.37 15.09 13.41
C GLY A 248 7.19 13.97 12.76
N ASP A 249 8.49 14.00 13.05
CA ASP A 249 9.52 13.10 12.52
C ASP A 249 9.64 11.83 13.39
N TYR A 250 9.30 10.67 12.82
CA TYR A 250 9.29 9.38 13.52
C TYR A 250 10.69 8.86 13.87
N MET A 251 11.74 9.54 13.39
CA MET A 251 13.11 9.32 13.84
C MET A 251 13.38 9.87 15.24
N THR A 252 12.61 10.86 15.68
CA THR A 252 12.84 11.58 16.95
C THR A 252 11.73 11.38 17.98
N LEU A 253 10.53 11.03 17.51
CA LEU A 253 9.32 11.02 18.31
C LEU A 253 9.18 9.79 19.22
N LEU A 254 8.90 10.03 20.50
CA LEU A 254 8.65 9.01 21.53
C LEU A 254 7.20 9.10 22.01
N ALA A 255 6.31 8.26 21.46
CA ALA A 255 4.88 8.26 21.80
C ALA A 255 4.29 6.83 21.77
N PRO A 256 4.83 5.87 22.55
CA PRO A 256 4.47 4.45 22.46
C PRO A 256 2.96 4.18 22.66
N GLU A 257 2.26 5.05 23.38
CA GLU A 257 0.81 4.98 23.58
C GLU A 257 -0.03 5.21 22.32
N LYS A 258 0.58 5.73 21.24
CA LYS A 258 -0.05 6.00 19.95
C LYS A 258 0.31 4.95 18.89
N GLU A 259 1.03 3.89 19.26
CA GLU A 259 1.39 2.83 18.34
C GLU A 259 0.16 2.03 17.88
N SER A 260 0.02 1.91 16.56
CA SER A 260 -0.92 1.01 15.91
C SER A 260 -0.28 -0.36 15.65
N GLN A 261 -1.12 -1.37 15.38
CA GLN A 261 -0.64 -2.72 15.06
C GLN A 261 -1.42 -3.38 13.92
N ALA A 262 -0.76 -4.25 13.16
CA ALA A 262 -1.42 -5.11 12.17
C ALA A 262 -2.26 -4.33 11.14
N ILE A 263 -1.65 -3.30 10.55
CA ILE A 263 -2.18 -2.60 9.37
C ILE A 263 -1.55 -3.24 8.13
N PHE A 264 -2.39 -3.87 7.32
CA PHE A 264 -1.98 -4.59 6.13
C PHE A 264 -2.50 -3.89 4.88
N ILE A 265 -1.60 -3.47 3.99
CA ILE A 265 -1.96 -2.71 2.78
C ILE A 265 -1.32 -3.34 1.55
N ARG A 266 -2.15 -3.57 0.51
CA ARG A 266 -1.73 -4.14 -0.79
C ARG A 266 -2.15 -3.27 -1.95
N ASN A 267 -1.22 -3.09 -2.91
CA ASN A 267 -1.48 -2.54 -4.26
C ASN A 267 -1.98 -1.08 -4.29
N MET A 268 -1.85 -0.35 -3.18
CA MET A 268 -2.38 1.01 -3.05
C MET A 268 -1.58 2.01 -3.88
N THR A 269 -2.27 2.98 -4.47
CA THR A 269 -1.64 4.16 -5.09
C THR A 269 -2.22 5.43 -4.47
N LEU A 270 -1.34 6.32 -4.00
CA LEU A 270 -1.69 7.64 -3.46
C LEU A 270 -1.07 8.74 -4.33
N PHE A 271 -1.86 9.75 -4.68
CA PHE A 271 -1.43 10.92 -5.44
C PHE A 271 -1.73 12.23 -4.68
N GLY A 272 -0.70 12.93 -4.22
CA GLY A 272 -0.87 14.18 -3.47
C GLY A 272 -1.12 15.42 -4.33
N GLY A 273 -0.92 15.35 -5.65
CA GLY A 273 -1.12 16.48 -6.57
C GLY A 273 -0.05 17.58 -6.52
N TRP A 274 0.82 17.59 -5.51
CA TRP A 274 1.88 18.58 -5.35
C TRP A 274 3.09 18.31 -6.26
N ILE A 275 3.58 19.36 -6.91
CA ILE A 275 4.77 19.34 -7.79
C ILE A 275 5.76 20.40 -7.32
N SER A 276 5.26 21.59 -7.00
CA SER A 276 6.02 22.71 -6.42
C SER A 276 5.04 23.71 -5.80
N ASP A 277 5.53 24.55 -4.89
CA ASP A 277 4.70 25.56 -4.23
C ASP A 277 4.18 26.63 -5.22
N GLU A 278 4.90 26.87 -6.34
CA GLU A 278 4.52 27.84 -7.36
C GLU A 278 3.53 27.29 -8.40
N LEU A 279 3.72 26.05 -8.87
CA LEU A 279 2.89 25.47 -9.93
C LEU A 279 1.60 24.83 -9.42
N THR A 280 1.60 24.32 -8.19
CA THR A 280 0.45 23.65 -7.59
C THR A 280 0.15 24.15 -6.17
N PRO A 281 -0.11 25.48 -6.01
CA PRO A 281 -0.29 26.10 -4.70
C PRO A 281 -1.48 25.56 -3.90
N SER A 282 -2.49 24.97 -4.56
CA SER A 282 -3.63 24.34 -3.88
C SER A 282 -3.28 23.04 -3.16
N TYR A 283 -2.07 22.53 -3.31
CA TYR A 283 -1.62 21.25 -2.73
C TYR A 283 -0.51 21.45 -1.68
N THR A 284 -0.26 22.69 -1.25
CA THR A 284 0.77 22.97 -0.25
C THR A 284 0.44 22.45 1.16
N GLY A 285 -0.83 22.14 1.41
CA GLY A 285 -1.30 21.52 2.65
C GLY A 285 -1.06 20.01 2.75
N VAL A 286 -0.71 19.34 1.65
CA VAL A 286 -0.50 17.88 1.61
C VAL A 286 0.85 17.54 2.24
N ARG A 287 0.83 17.18 3.53
CA ARG A 287 2.00 16.80 4.33
C ARG A 287 2.53 15.43 3.90
N ASP A 288 2.22 14.36 4.62
CA ASP A 288 2.74 13.04 4.27
C ASP A 288 1.78 12.22 3.41
N GLY A 289 2.30 11.32 2.58
CA GLY A 289 1.47 10.38 1.82
C GLY A 289 0.93 9.26 2.72
N LEU A 290 1.83 8.44 3.27
CA LEU A 290 1.48 7.36 4.17
C LEU A 290 2.22 7.47 5.50
N ARG A 291 1.48 7.73 6.58
CA ARG A 291 2.00 7.91 7.95
C ARG A 291 1.51 6.80 8.87
N LEU A 292 2.35 5.81 9.15
CA LEU A 292 1.98 4.67 10.01
C LEU A 292 2.92 4.59 11.22
N PHE A 293 2.39 4.90 12.40
CA PHE A 293 3.13 4.85 13.65
C PHE A 293 2.79 3.55 14.39
N GLY A 294 3.76 2.64 14.53
CA GLY A 294 3.51 1.35 15.16
C GLY A 294 4.35 0.19 14.62
N VAL A 295 3.87 -1.04 14.84
CA VAL A 295 4.56 -2.30 14.50
C VAL A 295 3.63 -3.29 13.79
N GLN A 296 4.18 -4.40 13.29
CA GLN A 296 3.44 -5.44 12.56
C GLN A 296 2.72 -4.93 11.31
N HIS A 297 3.21 -3.84 10.74
CA HIS A 297 2.66 -3.36 9.49
C HIS A 297 3.20 -4.25 8.37
N ASP A 298 2.33 -4.63 7.45
CA ASP A 298 2.73 -5.36 6.25
C ASP A 298 2.26 -4.55 5.05
N LEU A 299 3.23 -3.96 4.35
CA LEU A 299 2.98 -3.05 3.23
C LEU A 299 3.56 -3.64 1.97
N ASP A 300 2.75 -3.76 0.92
CA ASP A 300 3.22 -4.39 -0.29
C ASP A 300 2.64 -3.77 -1.57
N ASN A 301 3.54 -3.48 -2.52
CA ASN A 301 3.23 -2.86 -3.81
C ASN A 301 2.45 -1.53 -3.67
N ILE A 302 2.93 -0.63 -2.81
CA ILE A 302 2.34 0.69 -2.61
C ILE A 302 3.14 1.72 -3.40
N LYS A 303 2.45 2.69 -4.01
CA LYS A 303 3.06 3.85 -4.66
C LYS A 303 2.52 5.13 -4.05
N VAL A 304 3.40 6.04 -3.69
CA VAL A 304 3.06 7.38 -3.23
C VAL A 304 3.75 8.38 -4.15
N MET A 305 2.98 9.31 -4.72
CA MET A 305 3.46 10.25 -5.72
C MET A 305 2.99 11.67 -5.44
N ASN A 306 3.82 12.66 -5.78
CA ASN A 306 3.44 14.07 -5.83
C ASN A 306 2.94 14.61 -4.46
N VAL A 307 3.70 14.36 -3.39
CA VAL A 307 3.37 14.84 -2.03
C VAL A 307 4.36 15.93 -1.61
N ARG A 308 3.91 16.95 -0.88
CA ARG A 308 4.80 18.04 -0.47
C ARG A 308 5.71 17.65 0.69
N GLY A 309 5.21 16.91 1.67
CA GLY A 309 6.01 16.36 2.76
C GLY A 309 6.64 15.03 2.39
N LYS A 310 6.54 14.05 3.29
CA LYS A 310 7.20 12.75 3.14
C LYS A 310 6.31 11.75 2.42
N ALA A 311 6.86 10.91 1.56
CA ALA A 311 6.04 9.87 0.93
C ALA A 311 5.64 8.78 1.94
N TYR A 312 6.60 8.30 2.74
CA TYR A 312 6.39 7.28 3.75
C TYR A 312 7.03 7.70 5.08
N ASN A 313 6.23 7.77 6.12
CA ASN A 313 6.66 8.03 7.49
C ASN A 313 6.23 6.84 8.37
N LEU A 314 7.12 5.86 8.51
CA LEU A 314 6.80 4.52 9.01
C LEU A 314 7.51 4.21 10.33
N GLY A 315 6.82 3.52 11.23
CA GLY A 315 7.36 3.06 12.51
C GLY A 315 7.35 4.15 13.60
N GLY A 316 8.21 4.00 14.60
CA GLY A 316 8.41 4.99 15.67
C GLY A 316 9.83 4.86 16.26
N ARG A 317 10.25 5.77 17.15
CA ARG A 317 11.60 5.74 17.76
C ARG A 317 11.70 4.88 19.03
N SER A 318 10.59 4.66 19.72
CA SER A 318 10.56 4.02 21.05
C SER A 318 10.67 2.50 20.97
N ASN A 319 11.06 1.85 22.07
CA ASN A 319 10.74 0.43 22.25
C ASN A 319 9.22 0.25 22.13
N THR A 320 8.79 -0.71 21.32
CA THR A 320 7.37 -1.00 21.17
C THR A 320 6.74 -1.38 22.51
N SER A 321 5.59 -0.79 22.82
CA SER A 321 4.75 -1.20 23.96
C SER A 321 3.92 -2.45 23.66
N ILE A 322 3.81 -2.81 22.38
CA ILE A 322 2.99 -3.90 21.87
C ILE A 322 3.79 -5.20 21.90
N LYS A 323 3.34 -6.16 22.72
CA LYS A 323 4.02 -7.44 22.94
C LYS A 323 3.80 -8.42 21.78
N GLY A 324 4.89 -8.96 21.24
CA GLY A 324 4.87 -10.10 20.30
C GLY A 324 4.49 -9.75 18.85
N MET A 325 4.40 -8.46 18.52
CA MET A 325 3.90 -8.01 17.20
C MET A 325 4.98 -7.36 16.32
N ALA A 326 6.15 -7.02 16.85
CA ALA A 326 7.31 -6.70 16.01
C ALA A 326 7.89 -7.97 15.36
N PRO A 327 8.47 -7.90 14.13
CA PRO A 327 8.76 -6.73 13.31
C PRO A 327 7.69 -6.39 12.25
N SER A 328 7.86 -5.28 11.52
CA SER A 328 7.09 -4.92 10.33
C SER A 328 7.78 -5.37 9.03
N ASP A 329 7.00 -5.62 7.99
CA ASP A 329 7.47 -6.04 6.66
C ASP A 329 7.05 -5.03 5.58
N TYR A 330 8.02 -4.58 4.78
CA TYR A 330 7.82 -3.57 3.73
C TYR A 330 8.34 -4.07 2.39
N SER A 331 7.48 -4.29 1.41
CA SER A 331 7.88 -4.83 0.10
C SER A 331 7.39 -3.99 -1.08
N ARG A 332 8.24 -3.79 -2.09
CA ARG A 332 7.84 -3.17 -3.38
C ARG A 332 7.21 -1.78 -3.20
N LEU A 333 7.74 -0.97 -2.28
CA LEU A 333 7.26 0.39 -2.05
C LEU A 333 7.95 1.37 -2.99
N ARG A 334 7.23 2.39 -3.45
CA ARG A 334 7.73 3.39 -4.38
C ARG A 334 7.30 4.79 -4.02
N ALA A 335 8.27 5.70 -3.90
CA ALA A 335 8.05 7.13 -3.78
C ALA A 335 8.53 7.83 -5.06
N ASP A 336 7.66 8.60 -5.72
CA ASP A 336 8.06 9.49 -6.81
C ASP A 336 7.68 10.94 -6.47
N TRP A 337 8.59 11.89 -6.67
CA TRP A 337 8.33 13.33 -6.56
C TRP A 337 7.75 13.75 -5.19
N CYS A 338 8.54 13.61 -4.14
CA CYS A 338 8.20 14.11 -2.81
C CYS A 338 9.02 15.35 -2.45
N GLY A 339 8.41 16.29 -1.72
CA GLY A 339 9.08 17.54 -1.36
C GLY A 339 10.15 17.36 -0.28
N GLU A 340 9.94 16.47 0.68
CA GLU A 340 10.91 16.13 1.74
C GLU A 340 11.54 14.74 1.51
N GLU A 341 11.78 13.97 2.57
CA GLU A 341 12.26 12.59 2.49
C GLU A 341 11.24 11.65 1.83
N ALA A 342 11.71 10.68 1.06
CA ALA A 342 10.82 9.66 0.50
C ALA A 342 10.44 8.62 1.55
N PHE A 343 11.40 8.14 2.33
CA PHE A 343 11.16 7.11 3.34
C PHE A 343 11.81 7.48 4.67
N ILE A 344 11.00 7.39 5.71
CA ILE A 344 11.46 7.24 7.09
C ILE A 344 11.09 5.85 7.55
N PHE A 345 12.11 5.04 7.83
CA PHE A 345 11.98 3.78 8.55
C PHE A 345 12.38 4.03 10.01
N GLY A 346 11.39 4.31 10.87
CA GLY A 346 11.58 4.41 12.32
C GLY A 346 12.13 3.12 12.93
N GLY A 347 12.64 3.22 14.16
CA GLY A 347 13.43 2.18 14.82
C GLY A 347 12.79 1.56 16.07
N SER A 348 11.50 1.22 16.08
CA SER A 348 10.91 0.48 17.21
C SER A 348 11.06 -1.04 17.08
N SER A 349 11.48 -1.54 15.91
CA SER A 349 11.54 -2.97 15.61
C SER A 349 12.56 -3.31 14.52
N ASP A 350 13.04 -4.56 14.52
CA ASP A 350 13.96 -5.15 13.54
C ASP A 350 13.27 -5.40 12.18
N SER A 351 12.74 -4.34 11.58
CA SER A 351 11.90 -4.40 10.37
C SER A 351 12.65 -4.92 9.15
N HIS A 352 11.89 -5.52 8.24
CA HIS A 352 12.38 -5.93 6.93
C HIS A 352 11.86 -4.99 5.85
N ALA A 353 12.73 -4.62 4.91
CA ALA A 353 12.36 -3.80 3.78
C ALA A 353 13.01 -4.34 2.50
N ASP A 354 12.23 -4.53 1.44
CA ASP A 354 12.75 -5.05 0.19
C ASP A 354 12.14 -4.42 -1.06
N ARG A 355 12.97 -4.25 -2.10
CA ARG A 355 12.57 -3.65 -3.39
C ARG A 355 11.99 -2.24 -3.25
N ILE A 356 12.62 -1.41 -2.42
CA ILE A 356 12.25 -0.01 -2.19
C ILE A 356 12.81 0.87 -3.30
N LYS A 357 11.95 1.73 -3.88
CA LYS A 357 12.33 2.62 -4.98
C LYS A 357 12.02 4.07 -4.64
N VAL A 358 12.99 4.94 -4.84
CA VAL A 358 12.85 6.39 -4.71
C VAL A 358 13.24 7.04 -6.02
N ARG A 359 12.37 7.94 -6.48
CA ARG A 359 12.67 8.83 -7.59
C ARG A 359 12.34 10.28 -7.21
N ASP A 360 13.27 11.19 -7.50
CA ASP A 360 13.03 12.63 -7.41
C ASP A 360 12.52 13.06 -6.01
N ALA A 361 13.17 12.62 -4.93
CA ALA A 361 12.89 13.09 -3.57
C ALA A 361 13.58 14.44 -3.28
N SER A 362 13.21 15.13 -2.19
CA SER A 362 13.79 16.42 -1.77
C SER A 362 13.46 17.59 -2.71
N GLN A 363 12.24 17.62 -3.25
CA GLN A 363 11.82 18.66 -4.23
C GLN A 363 11.44 20.00 -3.60
N LEU A 364 11.35 20.12 -2.26
CA LEU A 364 11.20 21.43 -1.61
C LEU A 364 12.51 22.21 -1.66
N ALA A 365 13.62 21.58 -1.28
CA ALA A 365 14.92 22.24 -1.21
C ALA A 365 16.06 21.28 -1.56
N SER A 366 16.86 21.66 -2.56
CA SER A 366 18.01 20.86 -3.00
C SER A 366 19.09 20.79 -1.91
N GLY A 367 19.60 19.59 -1.65
CA GLY A 367 20.68 19.34 -0.70
C GLY A 367 20.27 19.45 0.77
N VAL A 368 18.96 19.43 1.08
CA VAL A 368 18.46 19.58 2.46
C VAL A 368 17.99 18.26 3.03
N TYR A 369 17.06 17.58 2.36
CA TYR A 369 16.46 16.34 2.88
C TYR A 369 17.17 15.11 2.32
N PRO A 370 17.54 14.11 3.14
CA PRO A 370 17.90 12.77 2.69
C PRO A 370 16.75 12.10 1.92
N ALA A 371 17.04 11.21 0.98
CA ALA A 371 15.98 10.45 0.32
C ALA A 371 15.39 9.35 1.23
N ILE A 372 16.24 8.61 1.93
CA ILE A 372 15.84 7.55 2.87
C ILE A 372 16.53 7.77 4.22
N ARG A 373 15.80 7.61 5.32
CA ARG A 373 16.33 7.62 6.68
C ARG A 373 15.98 6.32 7.41
N ALA A 374 16.97 5.70 8.05
CA ALA A 374 16.80 4.52 8.89
C ALA A 374 17.10 4.85 10.37
N GLY A 375 16.09 4.65 11.22
CA GLY A 375 15.95 5.18 12.58
C GLY A 375 16.76 4.49 13.67
N GLN A 376 17.05 5.24 14.73
CA GLN A 376 17.71 4.74 15.93
C GLN A 376 16.80 3.78 16.70
N ASN A 377 17.38 2.87 17.48
CA ASN A 377 16.74 1.88 18.38
C ASN A 377 16.11 0.63 17.73
N GLY A 378 16.17 0.51 16.42
CA GLY A 378 15.70 -0.67 15.69
C GLY A 378 16.64 -0.98 14.54
N THR A 379 16.62 -2.23 14.09
CA THR A 379 17.43 -2.67 12.97
C THR A 379 16.63 -2.69 11.69
N LEU A 380 17.25 -2.36 10.56
CA LEU A 380 16.64 -2.58 9.25
C LEU A 380 17.37 -3.69 8.50
N ARG A 381 16.63 -4.70 8.04
CA ARG A 381 17.13 -5.66 7.03
C ARG A 381 16.61 -5.22 5.68
N ALA A 382 17.47 -4.55 4.93
CA ALA A 382 17.15 -3.94 3.65
C ALA A 382 17.75 -4.73 2.48
N ASP A 383 16.94 -5.01 1.44
CA ASP A 383 17.39 -5.61 0.17
C ASP A 383 16.84 -4.84 -1.05
N LYS A 384 17.67 -4.64 -2.08
CA LYS A 384 17.28 -4.05 -3.38
C LYS A 384 16.69 -2.64 -3.27
N PHE A 385 17.33 -1.78 -2.51
CA PHE A 385 16.97 -0.36 -2.48
C PHE A 385 17.51 0.33 -3.74
N HIS A 386 16.71 1.19 -4.36
CA HIS A 386 17.13 1.99 -5.51
C HIS A 386 16.71 3.44 -5.28
N VAL A 387 17.68 4.35 -5.22
CA VAL A 387 17.44 5.80 -5.18
C VAL A 387 18.05 6.44 -6.42
N TRP A 388 17.27 7.28 -7.10
CA TRP A 388 17.71 7.99 -8.30
C TRP A 388 16.99 9.34 -8.45
N ASN A 389 17.64 10.35 -9.04
CA ASN A 389 17.01 11.62 -9.39
C ASN A 389 17.26 11.95 -10.88
N SER A 390 16.21 12.39 -11.56
CA SER A 390 16.24 12.90 -12.92
C SER A 390 17.14 14.14 -13.04
N SER A 391 17.63 14.43 -14.25
CA SER A 391 18.61 15.50 -14.51
C SER A 391 18.14 16.89 -14.06
N THR A 392 16.83 17.16 -14.16
CA THR A 392 16.22 18.47 -13.85
C THR A 392 15.65 18.57 -12.44
N ALA A 393 15.59 17.47 -11.68
CA ALA A 393 15.05 17.49 -10.32
C ALA A 393 16.02 18.17 -9.33
N LYS A 394 15.46 18.76 -8.27
CA LYS A 394 16.26 19.12 -7.10
C LYS A 394 16.85 17.84 -6.50
N ARG A 395 18.02 17.96 -5.87
CA ARG A 395 18.79 16.81 -5.39
C ARG A 395 18.56 16.59 -3.91
N HIS A 396 18.46 15.35 -3.46
CA HIS A 396 18.49 15.04 -2.03
C HIS A 396 19.89 15.27 -1.44
N ASP A 397 19.99 15.50 -0.13
CA ASP A 397 21.28 15.65 0.56
C ASP A 397 22.13 14.37 0.44
N CYS A 398 21.53 13.24 0.83
CA CYS A 398 22.06 11.90 0.62
C CYS A 398 21.00 10.88 0.18
N CYS A 399 21.40 9.79 -0.50
CA CYS A 399 20.44 8.75 -0.88
C CYS A 399 19.92 8.01 0.34
N ILE A 400 20.81 7.69 1.28
CA ILE A 400 20.44 7.04 2.53
C ILE A 400 21.25 7.55 3.70
N GLU A 401 20.54 7.88 4.78
CA GLU A 401 21.10 8.22 6.08
C GLU A 401 20.72 7.14 7.11
N VAL A 402 21.72 6.46 7.65
CA VAL A 402 21.54 5.36 8.61
C VAL A 402 21.95 5.81 9.99
N LEU A 403 20.96 6.07 10.83
CA LEU A 403 21.14 6.34 12.26
C LEU A 403 20.97 5.06 13.09
N ALA A 404 20.33 4.04 12.51
CA ALA A 404 20.15 2.71 13.07
C ALA A 404 21.47 2.02 13.43
N TYR A 405 21.40 1.10 14.39
CA TYR A 405 22.49 0.20 14.71
C TYR A 405 22.22 -1.17 14.10
N ASP A 406 23.28 -1.95 13.88
CA ASP A 406 23.21 -3.37 13.51
C ASP A 406 22.46 -3.66 12.18
N SER A 407 22.22 -2.65 11.33
CA SER A 407 21.43 -2.79 10.11
C SER A 407 22.23 -3.38 8.96
N ILE A 408 21.54 -4.08 8.06
CA ILE A 408 22.13 -4.74 6.90
C ILE A 408 21.41 -4.25 5.65
N PHE A 409 22.18 -3.73 4.69
CA PHE A 409 21.72 -3.25 3.41
C PHE A 409 22.35 -4.08 2.30
N MET A 410 21.54 -4.72 1.47
CA MET A 410 21.98 -5.62 0.41
C MET A 410 21.52 -5.17 -0.97
N ASN A 411 22.36 -5.39 -1.98
CA ASN A 411 22.02 -5.21 -3.40
C ASN A 411 21.42 -3.83 -3.73
N CYS A 412 21.93 -2.77 -3.10
CA CYS A 412 21.40 -1.41 -3.23
C CYS A 412 22.06 -0.65 -4.38
N HIS A 413 21.32 0.24 -5.02
CA HIS A 413 21.81 1.14 -6.06
C HIS A 413 21.46 2.59 -5.69
N PHE A 414 22.45 3.46 -5.57
CA PHE A 414 22.26 4.83 -5.11
C PHE A 414 22.94 5.84 -6.04
N GLU A 415 22.14 6.76 -6.57
CA GLU A 415 22.57 7.84 -7.46
C GLU A 415 21.78 9.12 -7.19
N GLY A 416 22.41 10.26 -7.50
CA GLY A 416 21.70 11.53 -7.65
C GLY A 416 21.69 12.41 -6.40
N ALA A 417 22.49 12.07 -5.38
CA ALA A 417 22.67 12.91 -4.21
C ALA A 417 23.50 14.16 -4.48
N ALA A 418 23.18 15.25 -3.80
CA ALA A 418 23.98 16.47 -3.78
C ALA A 418 25.33 16.24 -3.09
N ASN A 419 25.33 15.60 -1.91
CA ASN A 419 26.49 15.60 -1.00
C ASN A 419 27.12 14.24 -0.74
N THR A 420 26.35 13.17 -0.55
CA THR A 420 26.90 11.81 -0.38
C THR A 420 25.84 10.77 -0.73
N GLN A 421 26.19 9.59 -1.24
CA GLN A 421 25.17 8.58 -1.53
C GLN A 421 24.77 7.85 -0.23
N ILE A 422 25.75 7.39 0.53
CA ILE A 422 25.54 6.62 1.78
C ILE A 422 26.15 7.39 2.94
N ARG A 423 25.33 7.74 3.94
CA ARG A 423 25.79 8.30 5.21
C ARG A 423 25.47 7.36 6.36
N VAL A 424 26.50 6.92 7.09
CA VAL A 424 26.38 5.99 8.22
C VAL A 424 26.72 6.71 9.52
N ILE A 425 25.71 7.01 10.32
CA ILE A 425 25.82 7.71 11.62
C ILE A 425 25.63 6.73 12.79
N GLY A 426 24.87 5.65 12.61
CA GLY A 426 24.78 4.56 13.59
C GLY A 426 25.92 3.54 13.42
N GLY A 427 26.16 2.72 14.44
CA GLY A 427 27.27 1.76 14.47
C GLY A 427 26.87 0.33 14.08
N ARG A 428 27.86 -0.51 13.77
CA ARG A 428 27.69 -1.95 13.47
C ARG A 428 26.88 -2.26 12.20
N ASN A 429 26.82 -1.31 11.27
CA ASN A 429 26.06 -1.45 10.04
C ASN A 429 26.85 -2.16 8.92
N GLN A 430 26.15 -2.83 8.02
CA GLN A 430 26.73 -3.54 6.89
C GLN A 430 26.05 -3.13 5.59
N PHE A 431 26.85 -2.81 4.57
CA PHE A 431 26.40 -2.61 3.20
C PHE A 431 27.10 -3.63 2.30
N ILE A 432 26.35 -4.46 1.59
CA ILE A 432 26.86 -5.61 0.84
C ILE A 432 26.25 -5.62 -0.56
N GLY A 433 27.09 -5.70 -1.59
CA GLY A 433 26.66 -5.69 -2.98
C GLY A 433 26.02 -4.36 -3.41
N PHE A 434 26.43 -3.24 -2.82
CA PHE A 434 25.93 -1.92 -3.21
C PHE A 434 26.64 -1.40 -4.46
N GLU A 435 25.96 -0.52 -5.20
CA GLU A 435 26.52 0.32 -6.24
C GLU A 435 26.19 1.78 -5.94
N VAL A 436 27.21 2.62 -5.84
CA VAL A 436 27.06 4.07 -5.67
C VAL A 436 27.68 4.81 -6.85
N TYR A 437 27.00 5.86 -7.31
CA TYR A 437 27.51 6.77 -8.32
C TYR A 437 28.00 8.09 -7.70
N ASN A 438 28.71 8.89 -8.49
CA ASN A 438 29.17 10.21 -8.11
C ASN A 438 28.02 11.08 -7.54
N GLN A 439 28.37 11.96 -6.60
CA GLN A 439 27.51 13.02 -6.08
C GLN A 439 27.68 14.33 -6.87
N TRP A 440 26.71 15.25 -6.77
CA TRP A 440 26.69 16.47 -7.58
C TRP A 440 27.55 17.63 -7.03
N THR A 441 28.15 17.49 -5.85
CA THR A 441 29.00 18.51 -5.20
C THR A 441 30.43 18.00 -4.97
N SER A 442 31.43 18.81 -5.32
CA SER A 442 32.86 18.49 -5.10
C SER A 442 33.29 18.55 -3.62
N GLY A 443 34.38 17.86 -3.29
CA GLY A 443 35.08 17.97 -2.00
C GLY A 443 34.62 17.02 -0.87
N GLY A 444 33.52 16.30 -1.08
CA GLY A 444 32.99 15.27 -0.18
C GLY A 444 33.41 13.85 -0.52
N ALA A 445 32.62 12.86 -0.08
CA ALA A 445 32.81 11.46 -0.40
C ALA A 445 31.46 10.78 -0.73
N MET A 446 31.49 9.83 -1.68
CA MET A 446 30.31 9.06 -2.06
C MET A 446 29.74 8.24 -0.89
N ILE A 447 30.60 7.83 0.04
CA ILE A 447 30.23 7.11 1.27
C ILE A 447 30.87 7.83 2.46
N GLU A 448 30.05 8.24 3.42
CA GLU A 448 30.50 8.81 4.69
C GLU A 448 30.24 7.82 5.84
N VAL A 449 31.31 7.33 6.46
CA VAL A 449 31.24 6.54 7.68
C VAL A 449 31.57 7.46 8.85
N LEU A 450 30.61 7.66 9.74
CA LEU A 450 30.68 8.57 10.88
C LEU A 450 30.49 7.83 12.22
N ASN A 451 30.50 6.50 12.22
CA ASN A 451 30.47 5.70 13.45
C ASN A 451 31.17 4.35 13.27
N ASN A 452 31.35 3.65 14.38
CA ASN A 452 32.19 2.49 14.51
C ASN A 452 31.58 1.22 13.91
N SER A 453 32.44 0.25 13.59
CA SER A 453 32.06 -1.12 13.22
C SER A 453 31.27 -1.24 11.92
N THR A 454 31.60 -0.43 10.91
CA THR A 454 30.89 -0.47 9.62
C THR A 454 31.59 -1.40 8.63
N LYS A 455 30.82 -2.27 7.96
CA LYS A 455 31.30 -3.09 6.84
C LYS A 455 30.74 -2.57 5.52
N LEU A 456 31.62 -2.39 4.54
CA LEU A 456 31.30 -1.95 3.20
C LEU A 456 31.83 -2.97 2.20
N SER A 457 30.96 -3.55 1.38
CA SER A 457 31.34 -4.37 0.24
C SER A 457 30.49 -4.01 -0.96
N GLY A 458 31.11 -3.51 -2.04
CA GLY A 458 30.35 -2.97 -3.17
C GLY A 458 31.21 -2.21 -4.17
N ARG A 459 30.56 -1.36 -4.97
CA ARG A 459 31.18 -0.60 -6.04
C ARG A 459 30.90 0.88 -5.91
N ALA A 460 31.91 1.69 -6.22
CA ALA A 460 31.82 3.13 -6.28
C ALA A 460 32.29 3.62 -7.66
N TYR A 461 31.37 4.21 -8.43
CA TYR A 461 31.58 4.61 -9.81
C TYR A 461 31.56 6.13 -9.95
N ILE A 462 32.55 6.69 -10.63
CA ILE A 462 32.47 8.08 -11.13
C ILE A 462 32.18 8.08 -12.62
N HIS A 463 31.11 8.77 -13.02
CA HIS A 463 30.74 8.95 -14.42
C HIS A 463 31.45 10.19 -15.00
N SER A 464 32.59 9.98 -15.67
CA SER A 464 33.46 11.05 -16.18
C SER A 464 32.83 11.94 -17.26
N LEU A 465 31.82 11.45 -17.99
CA LEU A 465 31.18 12.20 -19.08
C LEU A 465 30.04 13.13 -18.65
N ILE A 466 29.37 12.84 -17.52
CA ILE A 466 28.17 13.59 -17.10
C ILE A 466 28.56 14.68 -16.09
N LEU A 467 29.58 14.42 -15.25
CA LEU A 467 30.05 15.36 -14.24
C LEU A 467 31.58 15.51 -14.33
N PRO A 468 32.09 16.08 -15.44
CA PRO A 468 33.52 16.12 -15.76
C PRO A 468 34.32 17.04 -14.85
N ASP A 469 33.71 17.87 -14.01
CA ASP A 469 34.41 18.77 -13.08
C ASP A 469 34.26 18.36 -11.61
N ILE A 470 33.39 17.39 -11.33
CA ILE A 470 33.16 16.95 -9.95
C ILE A 470 34.29 16.04 -9.48
N SER A 471 34.83 16.38 -8.31
CA SER A 471 35.96 15.67 -7.70
C SER A 471 35.60 15.29 -6.26
N VAL A 472 35.55 13.98 -6.00
CA VAL A 472 35.14 13.40 -4.71
C VAL A 472 35.96 12.17 -4.35
N TYR A 473 36.01 11.87 -3.05
CA TYR A 473 36.56 10.61 -2.54
C TYR A 473 35.54 9.48 -2.64
N ALA A 474 35.99 8.22 -2.63
CA ALA A 474 35.06 7.10 -2.52
C ALA A 474 34.47 6.99 -1.11
N VAL A 475 35.34 7.01 -0.09
CA VAL A 475 34.96 6.80 1.31
C VAL A 475 35.58 7.88 2.19
N ARG A 476 34.78 8.48 3.07
CA ARG A 476 35.24 9.31 4.19
C ARG A 476 35.10 8.55 5.50
N LEU A 477 36.13 8.63 6.34
CA LEU A 477 36.15 8.05 7.67
C LEU A 477 36.27 9.15 8.73
N GLY A 478 35.18 9.30 9.48
CA GLY A 478 35.05 10.32 10.51
C GLY A 478 34.96 11.75 9.97
N ASN A 479 34.71 12.67 10.89
CA ASN A 479 34.78 14.09 10.66
C ASN A 479 35.14 14.83 11.97
N ALA A 480 35.11 16.16 11.95
CA ALA A 480 35.45 16.97 13.12
C ALA A 480 34.62 16.63 14.38
N ALA A 481 33.36 16.19 14.22
CA ALA A 481 32.47 15.85 15.33
C ALA A 481 32.41 14.35 15.63
N ASN A 482 32.72 13.50 14.66
CA ASN A 482 32.48 12.07 14.73
C ASN A 482 33.76 11.27 14.52
N GLN A 483 34.11 10.48 15.52
CA GLN A 483 35.26 9.60 15.51
C GLN A 483 34.86 8.19 15.07
N VAL A 484 35.72 7.54 14.28
CA VAL A 484 35.45 6.21 13.71
C VAL A 484 36.54 5.21 14.04
N ALA A 485 36.11 3.99 14.36
CA ALA A 485 36.94 2.82 14.62
C ALA A 485 36.28 1.56 14.02
N PHE A 486 37.11 0.59 13.61
CA PHE A 486 36.66 -0.71 13.10
C PHE A 486 35.83 -0.58 11.82
N THR A 487 36.46 -0.22 10.72
CA THR A 487 35.81 -0.16 9.41
C THR A 487 36.40 -1.21 8.50
N ASN A 488 35.56 -2.05 7.91
CA ASN A 488 35.98 -3.04 6.93
C ASN A 488 35.46 -2.64 5.54
N VAL A 489 36.34 -2.62 4.54
CA VAL A 489 36.05 -2.07 3.21
C VAL A 489 36.58 -3.00 2.12
N ASP A 490 35.68 -3.65 1.42
CA ASP A 490 35.94 -4.48 0.24
C ASP A 490 35.25 -3.86 -1.00
N ILE A 491 35.88 -2.84 -1.59
CA ILE A 491 35.25 -1.99 -2.61
C ILE A 491 35.98 -2.02 -3.96
N GLU A 492 35.19 -1.99 -5.03
CA GLU A 492 35.68 -1.67 -6.37
C GLU A 492 35.47 -0.17 -6.65
N VAL A 493 36.50 0.52 -7.13
CA VAL A 493 36.46 1.97 -7.35
C VAL A 493 36.87 2.28 -8.78
N TYR A 494 36.03 3.05 -9.47
CA TYR A 494 36.28 3.44 -10.86
C TYR A 494 36.24 4.96 -11.00
N ASN A 495 37.24 5.53 -11.68
CA ASN A 495 37.31 6.96 -12.08
C ASN A 495 37.29 7.99 -10.92
N THR A 496 37.74 7.67 -9.70
CA THR A 496 37.80 8.65 -8.60
C THR A 496 38.94 9.67 -8.76
N LYS A 497 38.62 10.97 -8.66
CA LYS A 497 39.57 12.07 -8.93
C LYS A 497 40.40 12.50 -7.73
N LEU A 498 39.79 12.63 -6.55
CA LEU A 498 40.51 13.08 -5.35
C LEU A 498 41.26 11.93 -4.68
N GLY A 499 40.69 10.73 -4.72
CA GLY A 499 41.24 9.58 -4.03
C GLY A 499 40.23 8.51 -3.68
N VAL A 500 40.70 7.46 -3.02
CA VAL A 500 39.83 6.42 -2.47
C VAL A 500 39.34 6.85 -1.09
N PHE A 501 40.25 7.16 -0.16
CA PHE A 501 39.91 7.45 1.22
C PHE A 501 40.19 8.90 1.61
N LYS A 502 39.25 9.50 2.34
CA LYS A 502 39.46 10.72 3.14
C LYS A 502 39.35 10.37 4.62
N ILE A 503 40.48 10.37 5.32
CA ILE A 503 40.57 10.01 6.74
C ILE A 503 40.75 11.28 7.55
N GLU A 504 39.76 11.61 8.39
CA GLU A 504 39.78 12.83 9.18
C GLU A 504 39.84 12.55 10.69
N ASN A 505 39.03 11.63 11.21
CA ASN A 505 38.96 11.33 12.64
C ASN A 505 38.83 9.82 12.87
N HIS A 506 39.90 9.10 12.55
CA HIS A 506 40.01 7.66 12.72
C HIS A 506 40.95 7.33 13.89
N ILE A 507 40.56 6.40 14.76
CA ILE A 507 41.39 5.94 15.90
C ILE A 507 41.54 4.42 16.02
N GLY A 508 40.83 3.69 15.15
CA GLY A 508 40.61 2.25 15.30
C GLY A 508 41.36 1.42 14.28
N TYR A 509 40.67 0.40 13.78
CA TYR A 509 41.16 -0.46 12.71
C TYR A 509 40.40 -0.14 11.43
N LEU A 510 41.12 -0.01 10.34
CA LEU A 510 40.60 0.02 8.98
C LEU A 510 41.18 -1.17 8.22
N SER A 511 40.35 -2.02 7.62
CA SER A 511 40.82 -3.21 6.90
C SER A 511 40.05 -3.51 5.64
N GLY A 512 40.64 -4.30 4.75
CA GLY A 512 39.95 -4.87 3.59
C GLY A 512 40.70 -4.67 2.28
N LYS A 513 39.98 -4.70 1.16
CA LYS A 513 40.53 -4.66 -0.19
C LYS A 513 39.90 -3.57 -1.05
N VAL A 514 40.73 -2.85 -1.78
CA VAL A 514 40.31 -1.91 -2.82
C VAL A 514 40.83 -2.38 -4.18
N VAL A 515 39.93 -2.50 -5.15
CA VAL A 515 40.26 -2.83 -6.56
C VAL A 515 39.64 -1.80 -7.51
N GLY A 516 39.94 -1.87 -8.82
CA GLY A 516 39.34 -1.04 -9.86
C GLY A 516 40.33 -0.29 -10.75
N ASP A 517 39.83 0.69 -11.51
CA ASP A 517 40.57 1.35 -12.58
C ASP A 517 40.50 2.90 -12.48
N THR A 518 41.66 3.53 -12.63
CA THR A 518 41.83 4.99 -12.70
C THR A 518 42.32 5.49 -14.07
N THR A 519 42.32 4.66 -15.12
CA THR A 519 42.98 4.93 -16.43
C THR A 519 42.41 6.09 -17.25
N ASN A 520 41.31 6.74 -16.85
CA ASN A 520 40.78 7.91 -17.56
C ASN A 520 41.54 9.24 -17.29
N TYR A 521 42.72 9.20 -16.68
CA TYR A 521 43.56 10.40 -16.50
C TYR A 521 44.59 10.54 -17.62
N THR A 522 44.37 11.54 -18.48
CA THR A 522 45.22 11.87 -19.63
C THR A 522 46.46 12.73 -19.30
N SER A 523 46.71 13.03 -18.01
CA SER A 523 47.86 13.83 -17.60
C SER A 523 48.48 13.33 -16.29
N ASP A 524 49.82 13.34 -16.21
CA ASP A 524 50.60 12.93 -15.04
C ASP A 524 50.30 13.72 -13.75
N GLN A 525 49.65 14.89 -13.84
CA GLN A 525 49.26 15.71 -12.69
C GLN A 525 47.92 15.31 -12.03
N ASN A 526 47.14 14.40 -12.61
CA ASN A 526 45.79 14.03 -12.10
C ASN A 526 45.73 12.62 -11.50
N ARG A 527 46.88 12.01 -11.18
CA ARG A 527 46.88 10.68 -10.56
C ARG A 527 46.40 10.80 -9.11
N ALA A 528 45.21 10.28 -8.82
CA ALA A 528 44.51 10.44 -7.55
C ALA A 528 45.34 9.94 -6.35
N LEU A 529 45.38 10.74 -5.28
CA LEU A 529 45.94 10.35 -3.99
C LEU A 529 45.10 9.22 -3.42
N VAL A 530 45.66 8.03 -3.20
CA VAL A 530 44.89 6.87 -2.74
C VAL A 530 44.23 7.13 -1.36
N VAL A 531 44.96 7.77 -0.45
CA VAL A 531 44.50 8.11 0.90
C VAL A 531 44.88 9.55 1.23
N ALA A 532 43.90 10.39 1.53
CA ALA A 532 44.08 11.71 2.13
C ALA A 532 43.84 11.62 3.64
N GLY A 533 44.88 11.82 4.46
CA GLY A 533 44.84 11.65 5.91
C GLY A 533 45.81 10.58 6.41
N ASN A 534 45.76 10.26 7.71
CA ASN A 534 46.71 9.36 8.35
C ASN A 534 46.08 7.99 8.63
N LEU A 535 46.76 6.93 8.20
CA LEU A 535 46.52 5.57 8.67
C LEU A 535 47.21 5.35 10.02
N ILE A 536 46.69 4.44 10.83
CA ILE A 536 47.22 4.11 12.15
C ILE A 536 48.10 2.87 12.05
N ASP A 537 49.38 3.07 12.33
CA ASP A 537 50.36 1.99 12.34
C ASP A 537 49.98 0.86 13.30
N GLY A 538 50.16 -0.36 12.82
CA GLY A 538 49.81 -1.59 13.52
C GLY A 538 48.32 -1.85 13.74
N LYS A 539 47.42 -1.02 13.18
CA LYS A 539 45.97 -1.26 13.19
C LYS A 539 45.38 -1.37 11.79
N ASP A 540 45.79 -0.52 10.85
CA ASP A 540 45.10 -0.37 9.58
C ASP A 540 45.68 -1.24 8.45
N SER A 541 44.96 -2.27 8.01
CA SER A 541 45.42 -3.22 6.99
C SER A 541 44.53 -3.20 5.73
N ILE A 542 44.80 -2.27 4.81
CA ILE A 542 44.10 -2.19 3.50
C ILE A 542 45.01 -2.65 2.36
N ILE A 543 44.47 -3.50 1.48
CA ILE A 543 45.13 -3.97 0.27
C ILE A 543 44.62 -3.18 -0.94
N PHE A 544 45.51 -2.53 -1.67
CA PHE A 544 45.22 -1.93 -2.98
C PHE A 544 45.66 -2.88 -4.09
N ASP A 545 44.71 -3.50 -4.79
CA ASP A 545 44.98 -4.57 -5.76
C ASP A 545 44.59 -4.14 -7.18
N THR A 546 45.31 -3.14 -7.71
CA THR A 546 45.18 -2.70 -9.11
C THR A 546 46.56 -2.36 -9.67
N PRO A 547 46.86 -2.67 -10.95
CA PRO A 547 48.14 -2.31 -11.57
C PRO A 547 48.47 -0.82 -11.48
N GLN A 548 47.44 0.05 -11.55
CA GLN A 548 47.60 1.50 -11.45
C GLN A 548 48.07 1.91 -10.05
N TYR A 549 47.47 1.37 -8.98
CA TYR A 549 47.89 1.65 -7.60
C TYR A 549 49.27 1.03 -7.28
N ARG A 550 49.59 -0.13 -7.88
CA ARG A 550 50.93 -0.77 -7.76
C ARG A 550 52.07 0.07 -8.37
N SER A 551 51.77 1.00 -9.27
CA SER A 551 52.76 1.93 -9.84
C SER A 551 53.02 3.14 -8.93
N PHE A 552 52.06 3.50 -8.08
CA PHE A 552 52.17 4.56 -7.05
C PHE A 552 52.87 4.06 -5.79
N ILE A 553 52.60 2.80 -5.45
CA ILE A 553 53.16 2.08 -4.32
C ILE A 553 54.19 1.12 -4.91
N GLY A 554 55.39 1.61 -5.22
CA GLY A 554 56.39 0.92 -6.02
C GLY A 554 56.39 -0.61 -5.84
N GLY A 555 55.81 -1.33 -6.81
CA GLY A 555 55.90 -2.77 -6.95
C GLY A 555 55.69 -3.60 -5.68
N GLY A 556 54.62 -3.36 -4.91
CA GLY A 556 54.31 -4.21 -3.76
C GLY A 556 52.91 -4.00 -3.20
N SER A 557 52.26 -5.09 -2.78
CA SER A 557 51.11 -5.03 -1.87
C SER A 557 51.58 -4.48 -0.53
N VAL A 558 51.16 -3.27 -0.17
CA VAL A 558 51.37 -2.75 1.19
C VAL A 558 50.28 -3.32 2.08
N ASN A 559 50.64 -4.34 2.88
CA ASN A 559 49.90 -4.74 4.07
C ASN A 559 50.44 -3.92 5.23
N ILE A 560 49.64 -3.07 5.87
CA ILE A 560 49.97 -2.50 7.19
C ILE A 560 49.14 -3.23 8.25
N ALA A 561 49.25 -4.56 8.29
CA ALA A 561 48.82 -5.28 9.48
C ALA A 561 49.85 -5.05 10.60
N LYS A 562 49.37 -5.13 11.85
CA LYS A 562 50.18 -5.22 13.06
C LYS A 562 51.43 -6.07 12.84
N GLY A 563 52.58 -5.39 12.78
CA GLY A 563 53.92 -6.00 12.76
C GLY A 563 54.82 -5.75 11.55
N MET A 564 54.45 -4.92 10.56
CA MET A 564 55.36 -4.63 9.43
C MET A 564 55.33 -3.18 8.97
N ASN A 565 56.52 -2.56 8.88
CA ASN A 565 56.72 -1.28 8.23
C ASN A 565 57.58 -1.46 6.96
N ALA A 566 57.13 -0.89 5.85
CA ALA A 566 57.89 -0.76 4.61
C ALA A 566 57.97 0.72 4.21
N ALA A 567 58.51 1.55 5.10
CA ALA A 567 59.06 2.88 4.77
C ALA A 567 59.62 3.61 6.01
N GLY A 568 59.11 3.34 7.22
CA GLY A 568 59.70 3.86 8.47
C GLY A 568 60.97 3.15 8.89
N ASP A 569 61.25 2.01 8.27
CA ASP A 569 62.25 1.09 8.73
C ASP A 569 63.54 1.18 7.94
N ILE A 570 63.55 1.72 6.71
CA ILE A 570 64.73 1.83 5.84
C ILE A 570 65.35 3.21 5.95
N ASN A 571 66.48 3.32 6.66
CA ASN A 571 67.25 4.56 6.76
C ASN A 571 67.96 4.90 5.43
N THR A 572 68.62 6.07 5.35
CA THR A 572 69.37 6.55 4.16
C THR A 572 70.55 5.65 3.74
N GLN A 573 70.82 4.56 4.48
CA GLN A 573 71.81 3.52 4.19
C GLN A 573 71.17 2.18 3.79
N GLY A 574 69.84 2.05 3.81
CA GLY A 574 69.13 0.85 3.30
C GLY A 574 68.71 -0.21 4.33
N ASN A 575 68.77 0.03 5.65
CA ASN A 575 68.47 -0.99 6.68
C ASN A 575 67.03 -0.87 7.22
N VAL A 576 66.21 -1.96 7.24
CA VAL A 576 64.82 -2.12 7.78
C VAL A 576 64.79 -2.39 9.31
N TYR A 577 64.08 -1.61 10.13
CA TYR A 577 63.83 -1.81 11.58
C TYR A 577 62.51 -2.52 11.97
N SER A 578 62.32 -3.78 11.58
CA SER A 578 61.33 -4.65 12.23
C SER A 578 61.87 -6.07 12.37
N GLU A 579 61.79 -6.62 13.58
CA GLU A 579 62.13 -8.02 13.89
C GLU A 579 61.13 -9.03 13.25
N SER A 580 60.14 -8.58 12.48
CA SER A 580 59.05 -9.44 11.97
C SER A 580 58.58 -9.14 10.53
N ALA A 581 59.39 -8.50 9.70
CA ALA A 581 59.07 -8.31 8.28
C ALA A 581 59.16 -9.62 7.47
N ILE A 582 58.04 -10.06 6.85
CA ILE A 582 57.98 -11.25 5.99
C ILE A 582 57.82 -10.84 4.52
N PHE A 583 58.87 -10.97 3.72
CA PHE A 583 58.84 -10.77 2.27
C PHE A 583 58.66 -12.12 1.55
N ARG A 584 57.66 -12.23 0.65
CA ARG A 584 57.42 -13.45 -0.16
C ARG A 584 57.54 -13.16 -1.64
N ASN A 585 57.98 -14.16 -2.41
CA ASN A 585 58.09 -14.12 -3.88
C ASN A 585 59.06 -13.07 -4.44
N LEU A 586 60.15 -12.79 -3.71
CA LEU A 586 61.20 -11.92 -4.21
C LEU A 586 62.05 -12.64 -5.27
N PRO A 587 62.48 -11.93 -6.32
CA PRO A 587 63.38 -12.52 -7.32
C PRO A 587 64.71 -12.89 -6.65
N THR A 588 65.30 -14.02 -7.06
CA THR A 588 66.63 -14.45 -6.60
C THR A 588 67.76 -13.87 -7.45
N VAL A 589 67.42 -13.10 -8.47
CA VAL A 589 68.37 -12.40 -9.35
C VAL A 589 68.23 -10.91 -9.12
N ALA A 590 69.35 -10.21 -9.04
CA ALA A 590 69.37 -8.76 -8.86
C ALA A 590 68.54 -8.07 -9.98
N PRO A 591 67.46 -7.34 -9.64
CA PRO A 591 66.58 -6.73 -10.62
C PRO A 591 67.28 -5.63 -11.40
N TYR A 592 66.82 -5.39 -12.63
CA TYR A 592 67.32 -4.28 -13.46
C TYR A 592 66.77 -2.92 -12.98
N ALA A 593 65.55 -2.91 -12.43
CA ALA A 593 64.92 -1.71 -11.89
C ALA A 593 65.58 -1.30 -10.56
N LYS A 594 65.85 0.01 -10.41
CA LYS A 594 66.39 0.62 -9.19
C LYS A 594 65.32 0.66 -8.10
N GLY A 595 65.72 0.57 -6.83
CA GLY A 595 64.81 0.57 -5.68
C GLY A 595 64.09 -0.76 -5.43
N ALA A 596 64.40 -1.80 -6.20
CA ALA A 596 63.78 -3.12 -6.05
C ALA A 596 64.57 -4.02 -5.07
N ILE A 597 63.83 -4.81 -4.29
CA ILE A 597 64.34 -5.76 -3.29
C ILE A 597 64.39 -7.17 -3.90
N TYR A 598 65.46 -7.92 -3.61
CA TYR A 598 65.71 -9.27 -4.12
C TYR A 598 66.42 -10.14 -3.07
N VAL A 599 66.40 -11.47 -3.27
CA VAL A 599 67.17 -12.42 -2.43
C VAL A 599 68.47 -12.72 -3.14
N ASP A 600 69.59 -12.52 -2.47
CA ASP A 600 70.91 -12.87 -3.02
C ASP A 600 71.00 -14.39 -3.26
N PRO A 601 71.27 -14.84 -4.49
CA PRO A 601 71.25 -16.27 -4.80
C PRO A 601 72.43 -17.03 -4.20
N VAL A 602 73.47 -16.32 -3.74
CA VAL A 602 74.69 -16.89 -3.16
C VAL A 602 74.60 -16.95 -1.64
N THR A 603 74.11 -15.89 -1.01
CA THR A 603 74.09 -15.78 0.47
C THR A 603 72.71 -16.01 1.09
N GLY A 604 71.65 -16.09 0.27
CA GLY A 604 70.26 -16.19 0.74
C GLY A 604 69.74 -14.93 1.44
N SER A 605 70.52 -13.85 1.46
CA SER A 605 70.22 -12.62 2.20
C SER A 605 69.39 -11.64 1.37
N LEU A 606 68.50 -10.88 2.00
CA LEU A 606 67.73 -9.81 1.37
C LEU A 606 68.63 -8.63 0.97
N LYS A 607 68.49 -8.12 -0.26
CA LYS A 607 69.24 -6.97 -0.79
C LYS A 607 68.34 -6.00 -1.56
N ALA A 608 68.68 -4.72 -1.55
CA ALA A 608 68.01 -3.69 -2.34
C ALA A 608 69.00 -3.06 -3.35
N LYS A 609 68.55 -2.80 -4.57
CA LYS A 609 69.40 -2.17 -5.60
C LYS A 609 69.33 -0.64 -5.51
N LEU A 610 70.36 -0.04 -4.93
CA LEU A 610 70.48 1.41 -4.77
C LEU A 610 71.01 2.10 -6.05
N SER A 611 70.69 3.38 -6.23
CA SER A 611 71.31 4.24 -7.23
C SER A 611 72.73 4.60 -6.81
N ASN A 612 73.72 4.49 -7.71
CA ASN A 612 75.01 5.16 -7.50
C ASN A 612 74.78 6.67 -7.56
N GLY A 613 75.17 7.35 -6.48
CA GLY A 613 75.03 8.78 -6.22
C GLY A 613 74.76 8.99 -4.75
#